data_AF-A0A1C6AJ06-F1
#
_entry.id   AF-A0A1C6AJ06-F1
#
_cell.length_a   1.000
_cell.length_b   1.000
_cell.length_c   1.000
_cell.angle_alpha   90.00
_cell.angle_beta   90.00
_cell.angle_gamma   90.00
#
_symmetry.space_group_name_H-M   'P 1'
#
loop_
_entity.id
_entity.type
_entity.pdbx_description
1 polymer ?
#
loop_
_entity_poly.entity_id
_entity_poly.type
_entity_poly.pdbx_seq_one_letter_code
_entity_poly.pdbx_strand_id
1 'polypeptide(L)'
;MGIPMCFGILLGLSIIFDGYMENIFIIAATIVIYTYFVYYENHYKNVLVGLLISFFIINISLVLFVKDDIDLNITDIGDTQEETLVMLLYDGEERNYNLSERTNEIYFEQKYKSYINVLYNLYKYKGYYENLGSSDFKDTANEISVGLREKLGNKYKVVNSYMYTKPYFENSLKEVISLGYKDIVLCPMFITEGKDFEVFKSRLQKMELSKYGINVELTEVFYKSNNLAKSYKNEILGNIENKDLDAGVLLIGLEDENNLEQDIIFREKIKYYIEKEKNTEIQIKLPLLENNKNDIIKSGEQLLEFGIDVLHVVIPTCTIDNMYNKNLVESILQELDTSEVKFHYIDPKDKVKILVEEIYTQISLIKK
;
A
#
# COMPACT_ATOMS: atom_id res chain seq x y z
N MET A 1 9.32 -35.20 19.01
CA MET A 1 8.84 -33.80 18.98
C MET A 1 9.74 -32.91 18.14
N GLY A 2 11.05 -32.86 18.42
CA GLY A 2 11.98 -31.94 17.73
C GLY A 2 12.04 -32.07 16.20
N ILE A 3 12.13 -33.30 15.66
CA ILE A 3 12.17 -33.53 14.20
C ILE A 3 10.88 -33.04 13.50
N PRO A 4 9.66 -33.44 13.94
CA PRO A 4 8.41 -32.85 13.46
C PRO A 4 8.35 -31.32 13.51
N MET A 5 8.87 -30.72 14.59
CA MET A 5 8.89 -29.26 14.70
C MET A 5 9.85 -28.64 13.67
N CYS A 6 11.04 -29.20 13.50
CA CYS A 6 11.99 -28.75 12.48
C CYS A 6 11.38 -28.84 11.07
N PHE A 7 10.68 -29.94 10.77
CA PHE A 7 9.95 -30.08 9.51
C PHE A 7 8.93 -28.94 9.32
N GLY A 8 8.10 -28.67 10.34
CA GLY A 8 7.12 -27.59 10.26
C GLY A 8 7.72 -26.20 10.11
N ILE A 9 8.89 -25.95 10.72
CA ILE A 9 9.63 -24.70 10.55
C ILE A 9 10.11 -24.56 9.11
N LEU A 10 10.79 -25.58 8.58
CA LEU A 10 11.30 -25.56 7.20
C LEU A 10 10.17 -25.40 6.18
N LEU A 11 9.06 -26.09 6.38
CA LEU A 11 7.87 -25.95 5.54
C LEU A 11 7.32 -24.52 5.59
N GLY A 12 7.13 -23.94 6.77
CA GLY A 12 6.66 -22.56 6.89
C GLY A 12 7.62 -21.55 6.24
N LEU A 13 8.94 -21.74 6.36
CA LEU A 13 9.92 -20.88 5.69
C LEU A 13 9.86 -21.02 4.15
N SER A 14 9.67 -22.22 3.61
CA SER A 14 9.53 -22.41 2.16
C SER A 14 8.37 -21.62 1.55
N ILE A 15 7.29 -21.41 2.33
CA ILE A 15 6.09 -20.73 1.88
C ILE A 15 6.32 -19.21 1.70
N ILE A 16 7.21 -18.61 2.51
CA ILE A 16 7.40 -17.14 2.54
C ILE A 16 8.69 -16.68 1.88
N PHE A 17 9.71 -17.52 1.78
CA PHE A 17 10.91 -17.20 1.00
C PHE A 17 10.63 -17.36 -0.49
N ASP A 18 11.38 -16.65 -1.32
CA ASP A 18 11.31 -16.70 -2.78
C ASP A 18 12.62 -17.23 -3.40
N GLY A 19 12.55 -17.57 -4.69
CA GLY A 19 13.70 -17.95 -5.51
C GLY A 19 14.44 -19.20 -5.00
N TYR A 20 15.77 -19.09 -4.85
CA TYR A 20 16.60 -20.24 -4.47
C TYR A 20 16.42 -20.63 -3.00
N MET A 21 16.06 -19.69 -2.12
CA MET A 21 15.87 -19.96 -0.69
C MET A 21 14.65 -20.85 -0.45
N GLU A 22 13.55 -20.61 -1.16
CA GLU A 22 12.38 -21.48 -1.17
C GLU A 22 12.77 -22.94 -1.48
N ASN A 23 13.49 -23.14 -2.58
CA ASN A 23 13.94 -24.47 -3.02
C ASN A 23 14.80 -25.17 -1.97
N ILE A 24 15.72 -24.44 -1.32
CA ILE A 24 16.54 -24.99 -0.23
C ILE A 24 15.66 -25.48 0.92
N PHE A 25 14.67 -24.69 1.34
CA PHE A 25 13.77 -25.07 2.42
C PHE A 25 12.86 -26.25 2.05
N ILE A 26 12.38 -26.33 0.81
CA ILE A 26 11.61 -27.48 0.31
C ILE A 26 12.45 -28.76 0.36
N ILE A 27 13.68 -28.71 -0.14
CA ILE A 27 14.59 -29.87 -0.13
C ILE A 27 14.91 -30.29 1.31
N ALA A 28 15.23 -29.34 2.18
CA ALA A 28 15.50 -29.61 3.60
C ALA A 28 14.27 -30.22 4.30
N ALA A 29 13.07 -29.66 4.09
CA ALA A 29 11.83 -30.20 4.64
C ALA A 29 11.58 -31.63 4.17
N THR A 30 11.83 -31.91 2.89
CA THR A 30 11.66 -33.25 2.27
C THR A 30 12.61 -34.27 2.89
N ILE A 31 13.88 -33.92 3.09
CA ILE A 31 14.88 -34.80 3.74
C ILE A 31 14.47 -35.09 5.19
N VAL A 32 14.03 -34.06 5.94
CA VAL A 32 13.65 -34.21 7.35
C VAL A 32 12.42 -35.10 7.50
N ILE A 33 11.38 -34.92 6.67
CA ILE A 33 10.17 -35.74 6.77
C ILE A 33 10.42 -37.18 6.30
N TYR A 34 11.23 -37.38 5.25
CA TYR A 34 11.63 -38.70 4.78
C TYR A 34 12.38 -39.46 5.88
N THR A 35 13.39 -38.82 6.47
CA THR A 35 14.17 -39.38 7.59
C THR A 35 13.25 -39.72 8.76
N TYR A 36 12.29 -38.86 9.09
CA TYR A 36 11.35 -39.12 10.16
C TYR A 36 10.54 -40.41 9.94
N PHE A 37 10.01 -40.62 8.73
CA PHE A 37 9.22 -41.82 8.43
C PHE A 37 10.05 -43.10 8.37
N VAL A 38 11.31 -43.02 7.93
CA VAL A 38 12.21 -44.19 7.90
C VAL A 38 12.58 -44.66 9.31
N TYR A 39 12.81 -43.75 10.25
CA TYR A 39 13.33 -44.09 11.59
C TYR A 39 12.26 -44.19 12.69
N TYR A 40 11.07 -43.59 12.51
CA TYR A 40 10.05 -43.49 13.56
C TYR A 40 8.67 -43.98 13.09
N GLU A 41 8.59 -45.24 12.66
CA GLU A 41 7.33 -45.90 12.28
C GLU A 41 6.22 -45.69 13.34
N ASN A 42 4.99 -45.43 12.89
CA ASN A 42 3.77 -45.30 13.69
C ASN A 42 3.61 -44.05 14.60
N HIS A 43 4.51 -43.07 14.54
CA HIS A 43 4.40 -41.82 15.32
C HIS A 43 3.80 -40.61 14.55
N TYR A 44 2.81 -40.85 13.69
CA TYR A 44 2.19 -39.81 12.84
C TYR A 44 1.54 -38.66 13.62
N LYS A 45 0.96 -38.95 14.80
CA LYS A 45 0.34 -37.92 15.65
C LYS A 45 1.34 -36.82 16.07
N ASN A 46 2.61 -37.18 16.22
CA ASN A 46 3.66 -36.23 16.59
C ASN A 46 4.00 -35.25 15.46
N VAL A 47 3.70 -35.61 14.19
CA VAL A 47 3.88 -34.72 13.04
C VAL A 47 2.89 -33.56 13.11
N LEU A 48 1.60 -33.87 13.34
CA LEU A 48 0.56 -32.85 13.43
C LEU A 48 0.78 -31.90 14.61
N VAL A 49 1.10 -32.43 15.79
CA VAL A 49 1.42 -31.59 16.96
C VAL A 49 2.68 -30.77 16.71
N GLY A 50 3.70 -31.34 16.07
CA GLY A 50 4.91 -30.62 15.66
C GLY A 50 4.60 -29.43 14.75
N LEU A 51 3.78 -29.63 13.71
CA LEU A 51 3.37 -28.58 12.77
C LEU A 51 2.65 -27.43 13.48
N LEU A 52 1.71 -27.74 14.40
CA LEU A 52 1.00 -26.72 15.17
C LEU A 52 1.96 -25.87 16.02
N ILE A 53 2.90 -26.51 16.71
CA ILE A 53 3.88 -25.78 17.53
C ILE A 53 4.79 -24.93 16.64
N SER A 54 5.26 -25.49 15.51
CA SER A 54 6.09 -24.76 14.55
C SER A 54 5.40 -23.54 13.99
N PHE A 55 4.10 -23.63 13.69
CA PHE A 55 3.31 -22.49 13.22
C PHE A 55 3.41 -21.31 14.19
N PHE A 56 3.21 -21.53 15.50
CA PHE A 56 3.35 -20.46 16.50
C PHE A 56 4.80 -19.96 16.62
N ILE A 57 5.78 -20.87 16.62
CA ILE A 57 7.21 -20.50 16.70
C ILE A 57 7.61 -19.60 15.53
N ILE A 58 7.22 -19.96 14.30
CA ILE A 58 7.56 -19.20 13.10
C ILE A 58 6.93 -17.81 13.17
N ASN A 59 5.61 -17.71 13.39
CA ASN A 59 4.94 -16.40 13.41
C ASN A 59 5.57 -15.46 14.46
N ILE A 60 5.85 -15.97 15.67
CA ILE A 60 6.53 -15.18 16.71
C ILE A 60 7.94 -14.79 16.27
N SER A 61 8.71 -15.72 15.71
CA SER A 61 10.10 -15.48 15.31
C SER A 61 10.19 -14.46 14.17
N LEU A 62 9.26 -14.48 13.22
CA LEU A 62 9.22 -13.52 12.12
C LEU A 62 9.05 -12.08 12.65
N VAL A 63 8.05 -11.86 13.52
CA VAL A 63 7.80 -10.52 14.07
C VAL A 63 8.96 -10.01 14.92
N LEU A 64 9.64 -10.90 15.67
CA LEU A 64 10.73 -10.50 16.56
C LEU A 64 12.08 -10.31 15.86
N PHE A 65 12.41 -11.14 14.87
CA PHE A 65 13.78 -11.21 14.32
C PHE A 65 13.90 -10.79 12.86
N VAL A 66 12.81 -10.84 12.08
CA VAL A 66 12.85 -10.51 10.65
C VAL A 66 12.43 -9.07 10.39
N LYS A 67 11.59 -8.51 11.26
CA LYS A 67 11.22 -7.11 11.24
C LYS A 67 12.45 -6.21 11.41
N ASP A 68 12.61 -5.17 10.58
CA ASP A 68 13.67 -4.17 10.81
C ASP A 68 13.45 -3.44 12.15
N ASP A 69 14.55 -3.09 12.81
CA ASP A 69 14.55 -2.22 13.97
C ASP A 69 14.54 -0.76 13.53
N ILE A 70 13.51 -0.03 13.94
CA ILE A 70 13.32 1.38 13.59
C ILE A 70 13.52 2.17 14.87
N ASP A 71 14.71 2.73 15.03
CA ASP A 71 15.02 3.58 16.16
C ASP A 71 14.31 4.93 16.00
N LEU A 72 13.72 5.43 17.08
CA LEU A 72 13.00 6.71 17.13
C LEU A 72 13.86 7.86 17.71
N ASN A 73 15.00 7.55 18.33
CA ASN A 73 15.81 8.54 19.03
C ASN A 73 16.68 9.37 18.09
N ILE A 74 16.67 10.69 18.26
CA ILE A 74 17.57 11.59 17.55
C ILE A 74 18.88 11.65 18.33
N THR A 75 19.99 11.29 17.69
CA THR A 75 21.33 11.26 18.32
C THR A 75 22.16 12.49 17.97
N ASP A 76 22.00 13.02 16.76
CA ASP A 76 22.87 14.06 16.21
C ASP A 76 22.04 15.19 15.59
N ILE A 77 22.44 16.43 15.86
CA ILE A 77 21.82 17.64 15.32
C ILE A 77 22.92 18.44 14.62
N GLY A 78 22.74 18.67 13.32
CA GLY A 78 23.70 19.42 12.51
C GLY A 78 23.60 20.93 12.68
N ASP A 79 24.53 21.63 12.03
CA ASP A 79 24.50 23.08 11.92
C ASP A 79 23.32 23.56 11.06
N THR A 80 22.64 24.61 11.49
CA THR A 80 21.38 25.06 10.89
C THR A 80 21.50 25.33 9.39
N GLN A 81 20.67 24.65 8.60
CA GLN A 81 20.46 24.94 7.19
C GLN A 81 19.39 26.01 7.00
N GLU A 82 19.61 26.93 6.06
CA GLU A 82 18.62 27.98 5.71
C GLU A 82 17.52 27.46 4.77
N GLU A 83 17.78 26.37 4.05
CA GLU A 83 16.82 25.74 3.15
C GLU A 83 15.68 25.06 3.94
N THR A 84 14.44 25.18 3.44
CA THR A 84 13.31 24.39 3.97
C THR A 84 13.34 22.99 3.36
N LEU A 85 13.25 21.97 4.19
CA LEU A 85 13.09 20.59 3.72
C LEU A 85 11.62 20.31 3.43
N VAL A 86 11.33 19.66 2.31
CA VAL A 86 10.03 19.07 1.99
C VAL A 86 10.20 17.56 1.93
N MET A 87 9.48 16.85 2.79
CA MET A 87 9.53 15.38 2.85
C MET A 87 8.19 14.82 2.41
N LEU A 88 8.21 14.10 1.29
CA LEU A 88 7.08 13.34 0.79
C LEU A 88 7.02 12.00 1.52
N LEU A 89 5.91 11.72 2.19
CA LEU A 89 5.71 10.51 2.97
C LEU A 89 4.70 9.59 2.30
N TYR A 90 5.13 8.40 1.93
CA TYR A 90 4.30 7.37 1.31
C TYR A 90 4.19 6.13 2.22
N ASP A 91 3.23 5.23 1.97
CA ASP A 91 3.19 3.91 2.61
C ASP A 91 4.48 3.14 2.29
N GLY A 92 4.70 2.95 1.00
CA GLY A 92 5.96 2.49 0.45
C GLY A 92 6.02 0.99 0.17
N GLU A 93 6.57 0.68 -0.99
CA GLU A 93 6.67 -0.67 -1.52
C GLU A 93 8.01 -0.86 -2.22
N GLU A 94 8.61 -2.05 -2.09
CA GLU A 94 9.82 -2.39 -2.85
C GLU A 94 9.50 -2.87 -4.24
N ARG A 95 10.47 -2.73 -5.13
CA ARG A 95 10.33 -3.22 -6.51
C ARG A 95 10.06 -4.71 -6.56
N ASN A 96 10.67 -5.47 -5.67
CA ASN A 96 10.52 -6.92 -5.53
C ASN A 96 10.06 -7.27 -4.12
N TYR A 97 9.52 -8.49 -3.96
CA TYR A 97 9.11 -8.98 -2.65
C TYR A 97 10.25 -8.88 -1.63
N ASN A 98 9.97 -8.20 -0.51
CA ASN A 98 10.91 -8.04 0.58
C ASN A 98 10.27 -8.49 1.90
N LEU A 99 10.74 -9.63 2.39
CA LEU A 99 10.22 -10.29 3.59
C LEU A 99 10.26 -9.39 4.83
N SER A 100 11.35 -8.67 5.05
CA SER A 100 11.53 -7.84 6.26
C SER A 100 10.57 -6.65 6.27
N GLU A 101 10.44 -6.00 5.13
CA GLU A 101 9.58 -4.82 4.96
C GLU A 101 8.10 -5.17 5.03
N ARG A 102 7.68 -6.28 4.40
CA ARG A 102 6.30 -6.77 4.54
C ARG A 102 6.00 -7.23 5.97
N THR A 103 6.98 -7.80 6.66
CA THR A 103 6.83 -8.13 8.10
C THR A 103 6.64 -6.87 8.94
N ASN A 104 7.36 -5.78 8.63
CA ASN A 104 7.20 -4.47 9.25
C ASN A 104 5.78 -3.92 9.05
N GLU A 105 5.31 -3.86 7.80
CA GLU A 105 3.97 -3.41 7.44
C GLU A 105 2.90 -4.16 8.24
N ILE A 106 2.90 -5.50 8.18
CA ILE A 106 1.95 -6.36 8.90
C ILE A 106 1.98 -6.08 10.41
N TYR A 107 3.16 -5.89 10.99
CA TYR A 107 3.30 -5.59 12.41
C TYR A 107 2.70 -4.22 12.78
N PHE A 108 3.02 -3.17 12.03
CA PHE A 108 2.52 -1.82 12.32
C PHE A 108 1.01 -1.72 12.16
N GLU A 109 0.48 -2.37 11.12
CA GLU A 109 -0.93 -2.38 10.83
C GLU A 109 -1.76 -3.22 11.81
N GLN A 110 -1.30 -4.43 12.13
CA GLN A 110 -2.10 -5.43 12.85
C GLN A 110 -1.72 -5.58 14.33
N LYS A 111 -0.61 -4.95 14.76
CA LYS A 111 -0.09 -4.96 16.14
C LYS A 111 0.00 -6.41 16.65
N TYR A 112 -0.75 -6.75 17.69
CA TYR A 112 -0.72 -8.08 18.31
C TYR A 112 -1.27 -9.19 17.40
N LYS A 113 -2.15 -8.88 16.43
CA LYS A 113 -2.68 -9.88 15.49
C LYS A 113 -1.61 -10.39 14.52
N SER A 114 -0.53 -9.63 14.32
CA SER A 114 0.60 -10.04 13.47
C SER A 114 1.24 -11.34 13.94
N TYR A 115 1.33 -11.58 15.25
CA TYR A 115 1.92 -12.80 15.83
C TYR A 115 1.18 -14.10 15.52
N ILE A 116 0.00 -14.02 14.90
CA ILE A 116 -0.80 -15.20 14.52
C ILE A 116 -0.87 -15.34 12.99
N ASN A 117 -0.96 -14.23 12.27
CA ASN A 117 -1.28 -14.24 10.84
C ASN A 117 -0.14 -13.79 9.92
N VAL A 118 1.05 -13.43 10.45
CA VAL A 118 2.16 -12.92 9.63
C VAL A 118 2.57 -13.92 8.54
N LEU A 119 2.64 -15.22 8.85
CA LEU A 119 2.99 -16.25 7.87
C LEU A 119 2.01 -16.28 6.68
N TYR A 120 0.71 -16.22 6.98
CA TYR A 120 -0.34 -16.22 5.95
C TYR A 120 -0.31 -14.95 5.10
N ASN A 121 -0.15 -13.78 5.73
CA ASN A 121 -0.10 -12.51 5.02
C ASN A 121 1.15 -12.43 4.14
N LEU A 122 2.31 -12.87 4.64
CA LEU A 122 3.55 -12.91 3.87
C LEU A 122 3.47 -13.82 2.65
N TYR A 123 2.85 -14.99 2.79
CA TYR A 123 2.57 -15.90 1.67
C TYR A 123 1.69 -15.22 0.62
N LYS A 124 0.60 -14.58 1.06
CA LYS A 124 -0.34 -13.88 0.17
C LYS A 124 0.38 -12.77 -0.61
N TYR A 125 1.18 -11.96 0.08
CA TYR A 125 1.97 -10.89 -0.53
C TYR A 125 3.02 -11.42 -1.50
N LYS A 126 3.72 -12.52 -1.16
CA LYS A 126 4.65 -13.18 -2.10
C LYS A 126 3.93 -13.54 -3.40
N GLY A 127 2.75 -14.16 -3.30
CA GLY A 127 1.93 -14.49 -4.47
C GLY A 127 1.54 -13.29 -5.34
N TYR A 128 1.34 -12.10 -4.76
CA TYR A 128 1.07 -10.89 -5.54
C TYR A 128 2.25 -10.54 -6.46
N TYR A 129 3.48 -10.58 -5.96
CA TYR A 129 4.68 -10.32 -6.76
C TYR A 129 4.95 -11.41 -7.78
N GLU A 130 4.64 -12.67 -7.47
CA GLU A 130 4.77 -13.77 -8.43
C GLU A 130 3.79 -13.62 -9.60
N ASN A 131 2.57 -13.13 -9.34
CA ASN A 131 1.54 -12.94 -10.35
C ASN A 131 1.71 -11.66 -11.17
N LEU A 132 2.06 -10.55 -10.51
CA LEU A 132 2.12 -9.21 -11.11
C LEU A 132 3.53 -8.80 -11.57
N GLY A 133 4.56 -9.48 -11.08
CA GLY A 133 5.96 -9.12 -11.32
C GLY A 133 6.45 -8.03 -10.37
N SER A 134 7.07 -6.98 -10.93
CA SER A 134 7.74 -5.93 -10.15
C SER A 134 6.88 -4.70 -9.92
N SER A 135 7.10 -4.01 -8.81
CA SER A 135 6.43 -2.75 -8.48
C SER A 135 7.16 -1.54 -9.01
N ASP A 136 6.39 -0.60 -9.58
CA ASP A 136 6.87 0.70 -10.03
C ASP A 136 6.65 1.80 -8.98
N PHE A 137 6.23 1.44 -7.74
CA PHE A 137 5.83 2.40 -6.71
C PHE A 137 6.88 3.47 -6.43
N LYS A 138 8.15 3.06 -6.21
CA LYS A 138 9.25 4.00 -5.94
C LYS A 138 9.64 4.83 -7.16
N ASP A 139 9.46 4.30 -8.37
CA ASP A 139 9.72 5.03 -9.60
C ASP A 139 8.70 6.19 -9.75
N THR A 140 7.41 5.92 -9.50
CA THR A 140 6.34 6.93 -9.46
C THR A 140 6.55 7.94 -8.32
N ALA A 141 6.93 7.48 -7.13
CA ALA A 141 7.23 8.39 -6.01
C ALA A 141 8.42 9.32 -6.34
N ASN A 142 9.43 8.80 -7.04
CA ASN A 142 10.56 9.60 -7.50
C ASN A 142 10.13 10.65 -8.54
N GLU A 143 9.25 10.28 -9.48
CA GLU A 143 8.70 11.22 -10.47
C GLU A 143 7.98 12.41 -9.81
N ILE A 144 7.13 12.14 -8.80
CA ILE A 144 6.47 13.19 -8.01
C ILE A 144 7.52 14.09 -7.33
N SER A 145 8.53 13.50 -6.71
CA SER A 145 9.58 14.25 -5.99
C SER A 145 10.40 15.16 -6.91
N VAL A 146 10.71 14.68 -8.12
CA VAL A 146 11.45 15.44 -9.13
C VAL A 146 10.59 16.59 -9.64
N GLY A 147 9.33 16.32 -10.02
CA GLY A 147 8.41 17.35 -10.50
C GLY A 147 8.15 18.44 -9.46
N LEU A 148 8.05 18.07 -8.18
CA LEU A 148 7.89 19.04 -7.10
C LEU A 148 9.17 19.86 -6.87
N ARG A 149 10.34 19.22 -6.90
CA ARG A 149 11.64 19.89 -6.76
C ARG A 149 11.85 20.94 -7.83
N GLU A 150 11.53 20.62 -9.08
CA GLU A 150 11.63 21.55 -10.21
C GLU A 150 10.74 22.80 -10.02
N LYS A 151 9.54 22.63 -9.45
CA LYS A 151 8.62 23.73 -9.18
C LYS A 151 9.00 24.60 -8.00
N LEU A 152 9.47 24.00 -6.91
CA LEU A 152 9.86 24.71 -5.70
C LEU A 152 11.19 25.45 -5.86
N GLY A 153 12.09 24.93 -6.70
CA GLY A 153 13.41 25.49 -6.94
C GLY A 153 14.38 25.32 -5.75
N ASN A 154 15.54 25.98 -5.84
CA ASN A 154 16.69 25.73 -4.95
C ASN A 154 16.51 26.15 -3.49
N LYS A 155 15.40 26.80 -3.13
CA LYS A 155 15.11 27.16 -1.73
C LYS A 155 14.62 25.95 -0.91
N TYR A 156 14.27 24.88 -1.59
CA TYR A 156 13.70 23.69 -0.98
C TYR A 156 14.50 22.45 -1.33
N LYS A 157 14.73 21.62 -0.33
CA LYS A 157 15.23 20.27 -0.52
C LYS A 157 14.06 19.29 -0.46
N VAL A 158 13.77 18.62 -1.57
CA VAL A 158 12.70 17.61 -1.64
C VAL A 158 13.27 16.21 -1.50
N VAL A 159 12.76 15.44 -0.53
CA VAL A 159 13.15 14.06 -0.26
C VAL A 159 11.92 13.15 -0.14
N ASN A 160 12.10 11.87 -0.51
CA ASN A 160 11.09 10.84 -0.31
C ASN A 160 11.38 10.06 0.96
N SER A 161 10.33 9.65 1.64
CA SER A 161 10.37 8.81 2.83
C SER A 161 9.18 7.85 2.83
N TYR A 162 9.33 6.73 3.52
CA TYR A 162 8.34 5.66 3.45
C TYR A 162 8.01 5.10 4.84
N MET A 163 6.77 4.67 5.01
CA MET A 163 6.29 4.08 6.26
C MET A 163 6.80 2.66 6.46
N TYR A 164 6.82 1.86 5.40
CA TYR A 164 7.01 0.40 5.46
C TYR A 164 8.20 -0.13 4.66
N THR A 165 8.85 0.71 3.86
CA THR A 165 10.07 0.37 3.10
C THR A 165 11.21 1.34 3.37
N LYS A 166 12.43 0.99 2.96
CA LYS A 166 13.61 1.86 3.08
C LYS A 166 13.65 2.94 1.98
N PRO A 167 14.13 4.17 2.28
CA PRO A 167 14.47 4.67 3.60
C PRO A 167 13.21 4.95 4.44
N TYR A 168 13.20 4.42 5.67
CA TYR A 168 12.10 4.62 6.60
C TYR A 168 11.94 6.09 6.96
N PHE A 169 10.70 6.50 7.25
CA PHE A 169 10.35 7.86 7.68
C PHE A 169 11.26 8.38 8.80
N GLU A 170 11.44 7.61 9.87
CA GLU A 170 12.28 7.98 11.02
C GLU A 170 13.73 8.18 10.61
N ASN A 171 14.26 7.25 9.80
CA ASN A 171 15.65 7.29 9.37
C ASN A 171 15.90 8.50 8.46
N SER A 172 14.96 8.75 7.55
CA SER A 172 14.99 9.91 6.65
C SER A 172 14.93 11.20 7.45
N LEU A 173 14.07 11.26 8.48
CA LEU A 173 13.91 12.44 9.32
C LEU A 173 15.13 12.69 10.22
N LYS A 174 15.76 11.64 10.74
CA LYS A 174 17.02 11.76 11.48
C LYS A 174 18.15 12.24 10.59
N GLU A 175 18.26 11.70 9.38
CA GLU A 175 19.30 12.10 8.44
C GLU A 175 19.20 13.59 8.09
N VAL A 176 18.01 14.11 7.83
CA VAL A 176 17.85 15.54 7.53
C VAL A 176 18.07 16.43 8.76
N ILE A 177 17.68 15.97 9.95
CA ILE A 177 17.97 16.70 11.19
C ILE A 177 19.48 16.73 11.50
N SER A 178 20.17 15.62 11.26
CA SER A 178 21.63 15.55 11.45
C SER A 178 22.40 16.37 10.41
N LEU A 179 21.81 16.59 9.23
CA LEU A 179 22.29 17.57 8.25
C LEU A 179 21.96 19.03 8.61
N GLY A 180 21.13 19.24 9.64
CA GLY A 180 20.83 20.55 10.22
C GLY A 180 19.59 21.25 9.70
N TYR A 181 18.71 20.54 8.98
CA TYR A 181 17.41 21.08 8.56
C TYR A 181 16.48 21.26 9.77
N LYS A 182 16.07 22.50 10.06
CA LYS A 182 15.19 22.83 11.18
C LYS A 182 13.74 23.13 10.79
N ASP A 183 13.51 23.65 9.59
CA ASP A 183 12.17 23.87 9.04
C ASP A 183 11.83 22.76 8.05
N ILE A 184 10.88 21.92 8.43
CA ILE A 184 10.49 20.73 7.69
C ILE A 184 8.99 20.79 7.36
N VAL A 185 8.65 20.70 6.09
CA VAL A 185 7.28 20.48 5.63
C VAL A 185 7.09 19.01 5.32
N LEU A 186 6.23 18.33 6.07
CA LEU A 186 5.85 16.95 5.84
C LEU A 186 4.61 16.91 4.93
N CYS A 187 4.70 16.16 3.85
CA CYS A 187 3.63 15.97 2.88
C CYS A 187 3.13 14.52 2.92
N PRO A 188 2.06 14.22 3.68
CA PRO A 188 1.47 12.89 3.71
C PRO A 188 0.82 12.59 2.35
N MET A 189 1.33 11.58 1.66
CA MET A 189 0.90 11.19 0.31
C MET A 189 -0.29 10.24 0.35
N PHE A 190 -1.33 10.61 1.08
CA PHE A 190 -2.55 9.80 1.28
C PHE A 190 -3.78 10.52 0.73
N ILE A 191 -4.76 9.76 0.24
CA ILE A 191 -6.06 10.34 -0.14
C ILE A 191 -6.82 10.77 1.11
N THR A 192 -6.87 9.93 2.15
CA THR A 192 -7.63 10.19 3.38
C THR A 192 -6.77 10.11 4.64
N GLU A 193 -7.30 10.62 5.76
CA GLU A 193 -6.76 10.43 7.11
C GLU A 193 -7.10 9.03 7.66
N GLY A 194 -6.70 8.00 6.92
CA GLY A 194 -6.96 6.59 7.23
C GLY A 194 -6.01 5.98 8.25
N LYS A 195 -5.97 4.65 8.28
CA LYS A 195 -5.16 3.86 9.21
C LYS A 195 -3.67 4.20 9.12
N ASP A 196 -3.12 4.29 7.92
CA ASP A 196 -1.70 4.60 7.71
C ASP A 196 -1.33 6.02 8.14
N PHE A 197 -2.24 6.97 7.91
CA PHE A 197 -2.06 8.34 8.38
C PHE A 197 -2.06 8.43 9.91
N GLU A 198 -2.91 7.66 10.59
CA GLU A 198 -2.92 7.60 12.05
C GLU A 198 -1.67 6.89 12.62
N VAL A 199 -1.16 5.85 11.94
CA VAL A 199 0.13 5.23 12.27
C VAL A 199 1.26 6.27 12.11
N PHE A 200 1.25 7.04 11.02
CA PHE A 200 2.21 8.13 10.78
C PHE A 200 2.16 9.18 11.89
N LYS A 201 0.97 9.75 12.20
CA LYS A 201 0.83 10.74 13.27
C LYS A 201 1.37 10.22 14.59
N SER A 202 1.06 8.96 14.94
CA SER A 202 1.55 8.34 16.17
C SER A 202 3.08 8.21 16.20
N ARG A 203 3.71 7.87 15.08
CA ARG A 203 5.17 7.76 14.95
C ARG A 203 5.83 9.14 15.05
N LEU A 204 5.32 10.13 14.31
CA LEU A 204 5.80 11.51 14.35
C LEU A 204 5.76 12.10 15.76
N GLN A 205 4.65 11.90 16.49
CA GLN A 205 4.50 12.40 17.86
C GLN A 205 5.52 11.79 18.83
N LYS A 206 5.84 10.50 18.68
CA LYS A 206 6.82 9.80 19.54
C LYS A 206 8.25 10.29 19.36
N MET A 207 8.58 10.89 18.23
CA MET A 207 9.92 11.45 18.00
C MET A 207 10.16 12.78 18.75
N GLU A 208 9.11 13.41 19.28
CA GLU A 208 9.18 14.62 20.13
C GLU A 208 10.08 15.74 19.54
N LEU A 209 9.96 15.97 18.23
CA LEU A 209 10.86 16.83 17.43
C LEU A 209 11.00 18.26 17.97
N SER A 210 9.97 18.77 18.63
CA SER A 210 9.96 20.10 19.25
C SER A 210 11.02 20.25 20.35
N LYS A 211 11.42 19.15 21.02
CA LYS A 211 12.52 19.16 22.02
C LYS A 211 13.88 19.52 21.39
N TYR A 212 14.01 19.30 20.09
CA TYR A 212 15.23 19.56 19.34
C TYR A 212 15.17 20.87 18.54
N GLY A 213 14.13 21.68 18.75
CA GLY A 213 13.94 22.95 18.04
C GLY A 213 13.63 22.79 16.55
N ILE A 214 13.09 21.64 16.15
CA ILE A 214 12.67 21.37 14.78
C ILE A 214 11.22 21.83 14.62
N ASN A 215 10.98 22.70 13.65
CA ASN A 215 9.67 23.17 13.26
C ASN A 215 9.12 22.25 12.15
N VAL A 216 7.96 21.66 12.40
CA VAL A 216 7.32 20.73 11.47
C VAL A 216 5.94 21.25 11.09
N GLU A 217 5.76 21.49 9.80
CA GLU A 217 4.48 21.87 9.20
C GLU A 217 3.95 20.68 8.41
N LEU A 218 2.66 20.37 8.55
CA LEU A 218 2.02 19.25 7.86
C LEU A 218 1.07 19.76 6.78
N THR A 219 1.14 19.20 5.57
CA THR A 219 0.17 19.48 4.52
C THR A 219 -1.09 18.63 4.68
N GLU A 220 -2.21 19.01 4.04
CA GLU A 220 -3.46 18.23 4.08
C GLU A 220 -3.40 17.02 3.13
N VAL A 221 -4.19 15.99 3.44
CA VAL A 221 -4.44 14.83 2.56
C VAL A 221 -5.37 15.19 1.37
N PHE A 222 -5.44 14.34 0.34
CA PHE A 222 -5.97 14.74 -0.98
C PHE A 222 -7.49 14.61 -1.22
N TYR A 223 -8.30 14.07 -0.29
CA TYR A 223 -9.75 13.84 -0.52
C TYR A 223 -10.53 15.12 -0.89
N LYS A 224 -10.03 16.30 -0.51
CA LYS A 224 -10.62 17.59 -0.88
C LYS A 224 -10.27 18.03 -2.31
N SER A 225 -9.24 17.47 -2.95
CA SER A 225 -8.79 17.91 -4.28
C SER A 225 -9.88 17.74 -5.34
N ASN A 226 -10.25 18.86 -5.95
CA ASN A 226 -11.17 18.88 -7.09
C ASN A 226 -10.45 18.49 -8.39
N ASN A 227 -9.17 18.82 -8.51
CA ASN A 227 -8.40 18.52 -9.73
C ASN A 227 -8.17 17.01 -9.83
N LEU A 228 -7.84 16.35 -8.73
CA LEU A 228 -7.65 14.91 -8.71
C LEU A 228 -8.95 14.17 -9.05
N ALA A 229 -10.09 14.56 -8.44
CA ALA A 229 -11.38 13.97 -8.78
C ALA A 229 -11.77 14.18 -10.26
N LYS A 230 -11.46 15.36 -10.83
CA LYS A 230 -11.68 15.64 -12.25
C LYS A 230 -10.77 14.81 -13.16
N SER A 231 -9.56 14.48 -12.72
CA SER A 231 -8.64 13.63 -13.46
C SER A 231 -9.14 12.19 -13.57
N TYR A 232 -9.62 11.60 -12.46
CA TYR A 232 -10.36 10.34 -12.50
C TYR A 232 -11.53 10.39 -13.47
N LYS A 233 -12.37 11.44 -13.37
CA LYS A 233 -13.48 11.63 -14.31
C LYS A 233 -13.01 11.70 -15.76
N ASN A 234 -11.95 12.44 -16.06
CA ASN A 234 -11.44 12.61 -17.42
C ASN A 234 -10.89 11.30 -17.99
N GLU A 235 -10.16 10.50 -17.20
CA GLU A 235 -9.66 9.20 -17.66
C GLU A 235 -10.82 8.21 -17.87
N ILE A 236 -11.81 8.18 -16.98
CA ILE A 236 -13.02 7.34 -17.15
C ILE A 236 -13.74 7.71 -18.45
N LEU A 237 -14.11 8.98 -18.62
CA LEU A 237 -14.85 9.43 -19.80
C LEU A 237 -14.03 9.33 -21.10
N GLY A 238 -12.71 9.51 -21.02
CA GLY A 238 -11.81 9.39 -22.15
C GLY A 238 -11.73 7.97 -22.71
N ASN A 239 -11.90 6.94 -21.86
CA ASN A 239 -11.94 5.54 -22.28
C ASN A 239 -13.33 5.09 -22.76
N ILE A 240 -14.38 5.90 -22.55
CA ILE A 240 -15.72 5.71 -23.13
C ILE A 240 -15.73 6.43 -24.49
N GLU A 241 -14.99 5.88 -25.47
CA GLU A 241 -14.69 6.54 -26.74
C GLU A 241 -15.91 6.73 -27.67
N ASN A 242 -17.02 5.99 -27.46
CA ASN A 242 -18.21 6.05 -28.30
C ASN A 242 -19.47 6.36 -27.48
N LYS A 243 -20.33 7.23 -28.02
CA LYS A 243 -21.61 7.64 -27.42
C LYS A 243 -22.67 6.53 -27.37
N ASP A 244 -22.40 5.40 -28.02
CA ASP A 244 -23.31 4.26 -28.15
C ASP A 244 -22.93 3.08 -27.24
N LEU A 245 -22.01 3.29 -26.28
CA LEU A 245 -21.62 2.25 -25.32
C LEU A 245 -22.24 2.54 -23.96
N ASP A 246 -23.00 1.56 -23.44
CA ASP A 246 -23.47 1.59 -22.06
C ASP A 246 -22.31 1.22 -21.14
N ALA A 247 -22.00 2.11 -20.19
CA ALA A 247 -20.81 1.95 -19.35
C ALA A 247 -21.18 1.79 -17.88
N GLY A 248 -20.55 0.82 -17.22
CA GLY A 248 -20.55 0.66 -15.77
C GLY A 248 -19.28 1.24 -15.17
N VAL A 249 -19.38 1.87 -14.00
CA VAL A 249 -18.23 2.31 -13.21
C VAL A 249 -18.35 1.80 -11.78
N LEU A 250 -17.34 1.03 -11.34
CA LEU A 250 -17.13 0.63 -9.95
C LEU A 250 -16.11 1.56 -9.31
N LEU A 251 -16.58 2.45 -8.43
CA LEU A 251 -15.74 3.30 -7.58
C LEU A 251 -15.56 2.64 -6.21
N ILE A 252 -14.50 1.84 -6.08
CA ILE A 252 -14.25 1.00 -4.90
C ILE A 252 -13.60 1.82 -3.79
N GLY A 253 -14.19 1.79 -2.60
CA GLY A 253 -13.57 2.28 -1.36
C GLY A 253 -12.97 1.14 -0.54
N LEU A 254 -11.90 1.43 0.21
CA LEU A 254 -11.24 0.49 1.13
C LEU A 254 -11.50 0.96 2.56
N GLU A 255 -12.57 0.45 3.19
CA GLU A 255 -13.04 0.93 4.50
C GLU A 255 -12.00 0.68 5.62
N ASP A 256 -11.38 -0.51 5.64
CA ASP A 256 -10.41 -0.89 6.67
C ASP A 256 -9.10 -0.08 6.62
N GLU A 257 -8.83 0.56 5.49
CA GLU A 257 -7.60 1.34 5.25
C GLU A 257 -7.85 2.85 5.37
N ASN A 258 -9.04 3.32 4.96
CA ASN A 258 -9.33 4.75 4.82
C ASN A 258 -10.23 5.30 5.91
N ASN A 259 -10.22 6.63 6.05
CA ASN A 259 -11.30 7.30 6.74
C ASN A 259 -12.58 7.21 5.88
N LEU A 260 -13.56 6.45 6.35
CA LEU A 260 -14.79 6.15 5.62
C LEU A 260 -15.51 7.42 5.12
N GLU A 261 -15.64 8.44 5.96
CA GLU A 261 -16.33 9.69 5.59
C GLU A 261 -15.57 10.41 4.46
N GLN A 262 -14.26 10.56 4.59
CA GLN A 262 -13.43 11.24 3.58
C GLN A 262 -13.37 10.47 2.26
N ASP A 263 -13.30 9.14 2.33
CA ASP A 263 -13.34 8.26 1.16
C ASP A 263 -14.66 8.39 0.40
N ILE A 264 -15.80 8.30 1.10
CA ILE A 264 -17.12 8.51 0.50
C ILE A 264 -17.22 9.89 -0.14
N ILE A 265 -16.76 10.95 0.55
CA ILE A 265 -16.76 12.32 0.02
C ILE A 265 -15.96 12.40 -1.29
N PHE A 266 -14.80 11.76 -1.35
CA PHE A 266 -13.96 11.80 -2.56
C PHE A 266 -14.58 11.02 -3.72
N ARG A 267 -15.12 9.83 -3.47
CA ARG A 267 -15.79 9.02 -4.50
C ARG A 267 -17.09 9.64 -5.00
N GLU A 268 -17.90 10.20 -4.12
CA GLU A 268 -19.10 10.96 -4.52
C GLU A 268 -18.75 12.21 -5.33
N LYS A 269 -17.59 12.84 -5.07
CA LYS A 269 -17.10 13.95 -5.89
C LYS A 269 -16.73 13.50 -7.31
N ILE A 270 -16.09 12.34 -7.46
CA ILE A 270 -15.80 11.75 -8.78
C ILE A 270 -17.11 11.47 -9.52
N LYS A 271 -18.03 10.75 -8.86
CA LYS A 271 -19.37 10.45 -9.39
C LYS A 271 -20.13 11.71 -9.83
N TYR A 272 -20.18 12.72 -8.97
CA TYR A 272 -20.80 14.02 -9.29
C TYR A 272 -20.23 14.64 -10.56
N TYR A 273 -18.91 14.59 -10.74
CA TYR A 273 -18.29 15.14 -11.95
C TYR A 273 -18.58 14.31 -13.22
N ILE A 274 -18.79 12.99 -13.08
CA ILE A 274 -19.19 12.12 -14.20
C ILE A 274 -20.65 12.42 -14.58
N GLU A 275 -21.58 12.37 -13.62
CA GLU A 275 -23.03 12.56 -13.84
C GLU A 275 -23.38 13.95 -14.41
N LYS A 276 -22.53 14.95 -14.17
CA LYS A 276 -22.70 16.30 -14.73
C LYS A 276 -22.50 16.35 -16.25
N GLU A 277 -21.79 15.40 -16.83
CA GLU A 277 -21.53 15.33 -18.27
C GLU A 277 -22.74 14.70 -18.98
N LYS A 278 -23.60 15.54 -19.59
CA LYS A 278 -24.97 15.19 -20.03
C LYS A 278 -25.12 14.16 -21.18
N ASN A 279 -24.05 13.51 -21.62
CA ASN A 279 -24.02 12.79 -22.90
C ASN A 279 -23.70 11.29 -22.80
N THR A 280 -23.77 10.70 -21.61
CA THR A 280 -23.31 9.32 -21.42
C THR A 280 -24.24 8.57 -20.45
N GLU A 281 -24.82 7.46 -20.89
CA GLU A 281 -25.59 6.55 -20.03
C GLU A 281 -24.59 5.71 -19.21
N ILE A 282 -24.18 6.25 -18.04
CA ILE A 282 -23.20 5.61 -17.16
C ILE A 282 -23.89 5.19 -15.86
N GLN A 283 -23.82 3.90 -15.54
CA GLN A 283 -24.25 3.35 -14.27
C GLN A 283 -23.07 3.30 -13.30
N ILE A 284 -23.17 3.96 -12.14
CA ILE A 284 -22.07 4.08 -11.18
C ILE A 284 -22.46 3.40 -9.88
N LYS A 285 -21.58 2.54 -9.36
CA LYS A 285 -21.68 1.92 -8.03
C LYS A 285 -20.47 2.29 -7.19
N LEU A 286 -20.71 2.52 -5.90
CA LEU A 286 -19.70 2.92 -4.93
C LEU A 286 -19.51 1.82 -3.86
N PRO A 287 -19.11 0.59 -4.23
CA PRO A 287 -18.94 -0.47 -3.24
C PRO A 287 -17.85 -0.09 -2.24
N LEU A 288 -18.04 -0.54 -1.00
CA LEU A 288 -17.02 -0.51 0.05
C LEU A 288 -16.50 -1.93 0.25
N LEU A 289 -15.19 -2.07 0.43
CA LEU A 289 -14.60 -3.31 0.89
C LEU A 289 -14.75 -3.40 2.42
N GLU A 290 -15.99 -3.63 2.90
CA GLU A 290 -16.30 -3.55 4.33
C GLU A 290 -15.80 -4.75 5.14
N ASN A 291 -15.42 -5.87 4.50
CA ASN A 291 -14.82 -7.06 5.14
C ASN A 291 -14.54 -8.20 4.12
N ASN A 292 -15.01 -8.09 2.87
CA ASN A 292 -14.72 -9.07 1.82
C ASN A 292 -14.94 -8.51 0.40
N LYS A 293 -14.20 -9.04 -0.56
CA LYS A 293 -14.27 -8.76 -2.00
C LYS A 293 -15.68 -9.01 -2.59
N ASN A 294 -16.46 -9.92 -2.00
CA ASN A 294 -17.77 -10.33 -2.50
C ASN A 294 -18.75 -9.18 -2.76
N ASP A 295 -18.71 -8.11 -1.96
CA ASP A 295 -19.62 -6.97 -2.14
C ASP A 295 -19.28 -6.14 -3.39
N ILE A 296 -18.00 -6.07 -3.73
CA ILE A 296 -17.54 -5.45 -4.98
C ILE A 296 -17.99 -6.29 -6.17
N ILE A 297 -17.82 -7.62 -6.08
CA ILE A 297 -18.24 -8.57 -7.12
C ILE A 297 -19.74 -8.46 -7.36
N LYS A 298 -20.55 -8.52 -6.30
CA LYS A 298 -22.00 -8.36 -6.39
C LYS A 298 -22.40 -7.02 -7.01
N SER A 299 -21.68 -5.95 -6.70
CA SER A 299 -21.93 -4.64 -7.31
C SER A 299 -21.56 -4.61 -8.79
N GLY A 300 -20.50 -5.33 -9.18
CA GLY A 300 -20.14 -5.56 -10.57
C GLY A 300 -21.18 -6.40 -11.32
N GLU A 301 -21.63 -7.52 -10.76
CA GLU A 301 -22.71 -8.35 -11.32
C GLU A 301 -23.98 -7.53 -11.57
N GLN A 302 -24.38 -6.68 -10.60
CA GLN A 302 -25.50 -5.76 -10.80
C GLN A 302 -25.30 -4.79 -11.95
N LEU A 303 -24.06 -4.33 -12.19
CA LEU A 303 -23.74 -3.49 -13.34
C LEU A 303 -23.84 -4.25 -14.65
N LEU A 304 -23.37 -5.50 -14.69
CA LEU A 304 -23.49 -6.39 -15.85
C LEU A 304 -24.96 -6.71 -16.17
N GLU A 305 -25.83 -6.85 -15.17
CA GLU A 305 -27.28 -7.05 -15.35
C GLU A 305 -27.98 -5.88 -16.06
N PHE A 306 -27.41 -4.68 -16.04
CA PHE A 306 -27.92 -3.54 -16.81
C PHE A 306 -27.58 -3.61 -18.30
N GLY A 307 -26.81 -4.61 -18.76
CA GLY A 307 -26.46 -4.78 -20.16
C GLY A 307 -25.36 -3.83 -20.63
N ILE A 308 -24.43 -3.44 -19.74
CA ILE A 308 -23.29 -2.59 -20.10
C ILE A 308 -22.33 -3.30 -21.05
N ASP A 309 -21.73 -2.54 -21.97
CA ASP A 309 -20.68 -3.02 -22.88
C ASP A 309 -19.29 -2.97 -22.25
N VAL A 310 -19.10 -2.05 -21.31
CA VAL A 310 -17.80 -1.74 -20.70
C VAL A 310 -17.94 -1.54 -19.20
N LEU A 311 -17.07 -2.19 -18.42
CA LEU A 311 -16.95 -1.99 -16.98
C LEU A 311 -15.60 -1.35 -16.61
N HIS A 312 -15.66 -0.14 -16.05
CA HIS A 312 -14.50 0.55 -15.49
C HIS A 312 -14.39 0.26 -14.00
N VAL A 313 -13.25 -0.29 -13.58
CA VAL A 313 -12.91 -0.53 -12.18
C VAL A 313 -11.94 0.55 -11.71
N VAL A 314 -12.26 1.23 -10.62
CA VAL A 314 -11.49 2.37 -10.12
C VAL A 314 -11.30 2.23 -8.61
N ILE A 315 -10.05 2.34 -8.14
CA ILE A 315 -9.71 2.35 -6.71
C ILE A 315 -9.09 3.71 -6.37
N PRO A 316 -9.91 4.77 -6.15
CA PRO A 316 -9.42 6.13 -5.93
C PRO A 316 -8.97 6.37 -4.46
N THR A 317 -8.44 5.35 -3.79
CA THR A 317 -8.13 5.36 -2.35
C THR A 317 -6.66 5.60 -2.02
N CYS A 318 -5.78 5.47 -3.01
CA CYS A 318 -4.34 5.68 -2.84
C CYS A 318 -3.80 6.69 -3.85
N THR A 319 -2.64 7.29 -3.53
CA THR A 319 -1.95 8.22 -4.45
C THR A 319 -1.11 7.48 -5.49
N ILE A 320 -0.59 6.30 -5.14
CA ILE A 320 0.18 5.39 -6.00
C ILE A 320 -0.31 3.97 -5.72
N ASP A 321 -0.62 3.21 -6.76
CA ASP A 321 -1.09 1.84 -6.62
C ASP A 321 0.07 0.90 -6.23
N ASN A 322 -0.16 0.14 -5.16
CA ASN A 322 0.74 -0.91 -4.68
C ASN A 322 0.32 -2.29 -5.24
N MET A 323 1.09 -3.34 -4.92
CA MET A 323 0.79 -4.71 -5.37
C MET A 323 -0.53 -5.25 -4.83
N TYR A 324 -0.93 -4.82 -3.62
CA TYR A 324 -2.21 -5.22 -3.04
C TYR A 324 -3.38 -4.70 -3.88
N ASN A 325 -3.38 -3.41 -4.22
CA ASN A 325 -4.43 -2.77 -5.02
C ASN A 325 -4.52 -3.39 -6.42
N LYS A 326 -3.37 -3.54 -7.08
CA LYS A 326 -3.30 -4.19 -8.40
C LYS A 326 -3.82 -5.62 -8.37
N ASN A 327 -3.44 -6.41 -7.37
CA ASN A 327 -3.92 -7.78 -7.23
C ASN A 327 -5.42 -7.83 -6.91
N LEU A 328 -5.92 -6.91 -6.08
CA LEU A 328 -7.35 -6.80 -5.79
C LEU A 328 -8.13 -6.57 -7.08
N VAL A 329 -7.71 -5.61 -7.90
CA VAL A 329 -8.32 -5.34 -9.21
C VAL A 329 -8.27 -6.58 -10.10
N GLU A 330 -7.09 -7.16 -10.33
CA GLU A 330 -6.96 -8.38 -11.16
C GLU A 330 -7.89 -9.49 -10.69
N SER A 331 -7.98 -9.68 -9.38
CA SER A 331 -8.88 -10.69 -8.83
C SER A 331 -10.35 -10.35 -9.08
N ILE A 332 -10.76 -9.08 -8.98
CA ILE A 332 -12.12 -8.62 -9.29
C ILE A 332 -12.43 -8.86 -10.76
N LEU A 333 -11.48 -8.50 -11.64
CA LEU A 333 -11.61 -8.69 -13.08
C LEU A 333 -11.77 -10.17 -13.44
N GLN A 334 -10.94 -11.06 -12.87
CA GLN A 334 -11.03 -12.50 -13.11
C GLN A 334 -12.36 -13.13 -12.68
N GLU A 335 -12.99 -12.62 -11.61
CA GLU A 335 -14.28 -13.13 -11.13
C GLU A 335 -15.48 -12.56 -11.90
N LEU A 336 -15.37 -11.34 -12.40
CA LEU A 336 -16.40 -10.70 -13.22
C LEU A 336 -16.26 -11.00 -14.72
N ASP A 337 -15.15 -11.61 -15.14
CA ASP A 337 -14.82 -11.79 -16.55
C ASP A 337 -15.93 -12.54 -17.30
N THR A 338 -16.53 -11.84 -18.26
CA THR A 338 -17.54 -12.36 -19.16
C THR A 338 -17.09 -12.02 -20.58
N SER A 339 -17.29 -12.95 -21.52
CA SER A 339 -16.82 -12.79 -22.91
C SER A 339 -17.43 -11.60 -23.67
N GLU A 340 -18.48 -10.99 -23.12
CA GLU A 340 -19.27 -9.95 -23.76
C GLU A 340 -18.93 -8.53 -23.27
N VAL A 341 -18.31 -8.38 -22.09
CA VAL A 341 -18.02 -7.07 -21.48
C VAL A 341 -16.53 -6.79 -21.46
N LYS A 342 -16.14 -5.57 -21.86
CA LYS A 342 -14.75 -5.13 -21.76
C LYS A 342 -14.46 -4.56 -20.39
N PHE A 343 -13.36 -5.01 -19.79
CA PHE A 343 -12.94 -4.55 -18.48
C PHE A 343 -11.75 -3.60 -18.59
N HIS A 344 -11.82 -2.47 -17.87
CA HIS A 344 -10.71 -1.52 -17.79
C HIS A 344 -10.47 -1.12 -16.34
N TYR A 345 -9.24 -1.30 -15.89
CA TYR A 345 -8.76 -0.65 -14.68
C TYR A 345 -8.35 0.79 -15.01
N ILE A 346 -8.83 1.74 -14.21
CA ILE A 346 -8.53 3.16 -14.42
C ILE A 346 -7.52 3.64 -13.39
N ASP A 347 -6.35 4.00 -13.90
CA ASP A 347 -5.37 4.85 -13.22
C ASP A 347 -5.12 6.12 -14.08
N PRO A 348 -5.47 7.33 -13.59
CA PRO A 348 -5.36 8.54 -14.41
C PRO A 348 -3.92 8.89 -14.79
N LYS A 349 -3.69 9.10 -16.09
CA LYS A 349 -2.34 9.38 -16.63
C LYS A 349 -1.73 10.70 -16.13
N ASP A 350 -2.56 11.67 -15.77
CA ASP A 350 -2.13 12.97 -15.24
C ASP A 350 -2.11 13.03 -13.70
N LYS A 351 -2.35 11.91 -13.00
CA LYS A 351 -2.38 11.81 -11.52
C LYS A 351 -1.12 12.38 -10.88
N VAL A 352 0.06 11.96 -11.34
CA VAL A 352 1.37 12.44 -10.85
C VAL A 352 1.49 13.96 -10.95
N LYS A 353 1.18 14.52 -12.13
CA LYS A 353 1.24 15.97 -12.37
C LYS A 353 0.31 16.72 -11.42
N ILE A 354 -0.91 16.23 -11.23
CA ILE A 354 -1.90 16.88 -10.35
C ILE A 354 -1.44 16.84 -8.89
N LEU A 355 -0.92 15.71 -8.42
CA LEU A 355 -0.38 15.59 -7.06
C LEU A 355 0.73 16.62 -6.83
N VAL A 356 1.65 16.78 -7.80
CA VAL A 356 2.71 17.79 -7.75
C VAL A 356 2.15 19.22 -7.62
N GLU A 357 1.14 19.58 -8.41
CA GLU A 357 0.51 20.91 -8.37
C GLU A 357 -0.22 21.18 -7.04
N GLU A 358 -0.94 20.17 -6.52
CA GLU A 358 -1.66 20.27 -5.26
C GLU A 358 -0.69 20.46 -4.10
N ILE A 359 0.39 19.67 -4.02
CA ILE A 359 1.41 19.80 -2.97
C ILE A 359 2.08 21.18 -3.06
N TYR A 360 2.49 21.60 -4.25
CA TYR A 360 3.08 22.92 -4.46
C TYR A 360 2.17 24.04 -3.96
N THR A 361 0.86 23.93 -4.23
CA THR A 361 -0.15 24.88 -3.77
C THR A 361 -0.25 24.90 -2.25
N GLN A 362 -0.33 23.72 -1.61
CA GLN A 362 -0.40 23.61 -0.15
C GLN A 362 0.84 24.19 0.55
N ILE A 363 2.05 23.86 0.06
CA ILE A 363 3.31 24.42 0.58
C ILE A 363 3.32 25.95 0.44
N SER A 364 2.87 26.46 -0.70
CA SER A 364 2.80 27.90 -0.96
C SER A 364 1.81 28.64 -0.04
N LEU A 365 0.78 27.95 0.46
CA LEU A 365 -0.19 28.51 1.40
C LEU A 365 0.34 28.52 2.83
N ILE A 366 1.14 27.53 3.23
CA ILE A 366 1.74 27.45 4.57
C ILE A 366 2.75 28.59 4.80
N LYS A 367 3.48 28.99 3.75
CA LYS A 367 4.51 30.05 3.84
C LYS A 367 3.97 31.48 3.67
N LYS A 368 2.67 31.67 3.52
CA LYS A 368 2.02 33.00 3.54
C LYS A 368 1.59 33.35 4.95
#